data_AF-A0A290Z685-F1
#
_entry.id   AF-A0A290Z685-F1
#
_cell.length_a   1.000
_cell.length_b   1.000
_cell.length_c   1.000
_cell.angle_alpha   90.00
_cell.angle_beta   90.00
_cell.angle_gamma   90.00
#
_symmetry.space_group_name_H-M   'P 1'
#
loop_
_entity.id
_entity.type
_entity.pdbx_description
1 polymer ?
#
loop_
_entity_poly.entity_id
_entity_poly.type
_entity_poly.pdbx_seq_one_letter_code
_entity_poly.pdbx_strand_id
1 'polypeptide(L)'
;MIGRSGRRRPLRAWVTALVVGVLAAGLVQPTAASAAAKSVYIPARWTQTGEVPWAQERTRESDNFILLWGEKSGANPAAAPSPYNFDPNSVITQLENLYSFYVNTMKFTPETGLLAQHKIIVIVTRTWNRTALDAWATGGSTDGRVGVINVAPGAALPGSWGLAHELAHVFQNYTFLGRSGVGFTAPHSGTFWETSAEFMAMQALPTTAAGDLTRWLRSENLYWSSSRHHYGNWMLMQYVKDRDGLAMFNRIWNEATSSEHPLDTYRRIAGITQAELNRRIGEYATRNVTWDFGNRSTLMPFIDNVYGSGFLKAYNGGLVEAVDAGAGHFRMNTRTAPSDYGFNKIKMVPTTNGGLVKVRVKGHTETGAAGWAFGMVALRNGGSPRYSPVTVATDGQIDFQLQSGENEVYLVVTGTPNSVPRYAFLDGYNAAKRYPYEFRVSGATPSGFEPNHVKPAATGGGRWHSNGGGWVANTANVAASAYVGPKAAVMGRASVQGNARIEGLGWVNGGTVGGNAVVRDNALVQDGANLSGNVVVGGDAEFAIACSSGTYLAFNPDRGCDGRAGETDVNPAHGTFPTSDLALR
;
A
#
# COMPACT_ATOMS: atom_id res chain seq x y z
N MET A 1 -2.64 -72.38 14.02
CA MET A 1 -2.57 -73.85 13.91
C MET A 1 -3.97 -74.32 13.51
N ILE A 2 -4.10 -74.95 12.32
CA ILE A 2 -5.28 -75.71 11.80
C ILE A 2 -6.55 -74.85 11.50
N GLY A 3 -7.20 -74.85 10.33
CA GLY A 3 -7.05 -75.58 9.08
C GLY A 3 -8.27 -75.31 8.15
N ARG A 4 -8.03 -75.25 6.83
CA ARG A 4 -8.82 -75.71 5.64
C ARG A 4 -10.27 -76.19 5.87
N SER A 5 -11.27 -76.07 4.99
CA SER A 5 -11.38 -76.02 3.51
C SER A 5 -12.88 -76.09 3.13
N GLY A 6 -13.27 -75.63 1.94
CA GLY A 6 -14.60 -75.93 1.38
C GLY A 6 -14.68 -75.69 -0.12
N ARG A 7 -14.29 -76.69 -0.92
CA ARG A 7 -14.33 -76.71 -2.39
C ARG A 7 -15.78 -76.77 -2.90
N ARG A 8 -16.10 -75.91 -3.88
CA ARG A 8 -17.19 -76.08 -4.86
C ARG A 8 -16.65 -76.80 -6.11
N ARG A 9 -17.48 -77.65 -6.72
CA ARG A 9 -17.46 -78.11 -8.12
C ARG A 9 -18.86 -78.65 -8.45
N PRO A 10 -19.24 -78.84 -9.72
CA PRO A 10 -18.88 -78.11 -10.94
C PRO A 10 -20.13 -77.79 -11.80
N LEU A 11 -20.00 -77.04 -12.89
CA LEU A 11 -20.73 -77.34 -14.13
C LEU A 11 -20.04 -76.68 -15.32
N ARG A 12 -20.17 -77.38 -16.45
CA ARG A 12 -19.25 -77.45 -17.57
C ARG A 12 -19.45 -76.32 -18.59
N ALA A 13 -18.35 -76.08 -19.29
CA ALA A 13 -18.19 -75.22 -20.44
C ALA A 13 -19.09 -75.56 -21.62
N TRP A 14 -19.41 -74.54 -22.41
CA TRP A 14 -19.38 -74.61 -23.87
C TRP A 14 -18.61 -73.40 -24.41
N VAL A 15 -17.67 -73.71 -25.29
CA VAL A 15 -16.76 -72.79 -25.98
C VAL A 15 -17.41 -72.45 -27.32
N THR A 16 -17.49 -71.17 -27.66
CA THR A 16 -17.68 -70.71 -29.04
C THR A 16 -16.67 -69.61 -29.30
N ALA A 17 -15.79 -69.86 -30.28
CA ALA A 17 -14.76 -68.93 -30.72
C ALA A 17 -15.40 -67.73 -31.44
N LEU A 18 -14.96 -66.51 -31.11
CA LEU A 18 -15.27 -65.30 -31.87
C LEU A 18 -13.97 -64.64 -32.32
N VAL A 19 -13.90 -64.42 -33.63
CA VAL A 19 -12.84 -63.72 -34.36
C VAL A 19 -12.75 -62.27 -33.88
N VAL A 20 -11.56 -61.83 -33.46
CA VAL A 20 -11.29 -60.42 -33.16
C VAL A 20 -10.90 -59.70 -34.46
N GLY A 21 -11.83 -58.91 -35.00
CA GLY A 21 -11.53 -57.92 -36.03
C GLY A 21 -10.92 -56.67 -35.38
N VAL A 22 -9.71 -56.32 -35.78
CA VAL A 22 -9.06 -55.05 -35.40
C VAL A 22 -9.71 -53.92 -36.19
N LEU A 23 -10.60 -53.16 -35.56
CA LEU A 23 -11.04 -51.85 -36.04
C LEU A 23 -10.04 -50.80 -35.56
N ALA A 24 -9.17 -50.35 -36.46
CA ALA A 24 -8.36 -49.16 -36.25
C ALA A 24 -9.28 -47.93 -36.34
N ALA A 25 -9.83 -47.51 -35.21
CA ALA A 25 -10.43 -46.18 -35.09
C ALA A 25 -9.29 -45.16 -35.07
N GLY A 26 -9.11 -44.45 -36.18
CA GLY A 26 -8.22 -43.30 -36.25
C GLY A 26 -8.66 -42.24 -35.24
N LEU A 27 -7.90 -42.09 -34.17
CA LEU A 27 -7.96 -40.91 -33.30
C LEU A 27 -7.49 -39.71 -34.12
N VAL A 28 -8.43 -38.99 -34.73
CA VAL A 28 -8.18 -37.62 -35.17
C VAL A 28 -8.01 -36.81 -33.89
N GLN A 29 -6.75 -36.56 -33.51
CA GLN A 29 -6.46 -35.52 -32.53
C GLN A 29 -7.01 -34.21 -33.09
N PRO A 30 -7.81 -33.43 -32.35
CA PRO A 30 -8.16 -32.10 -32.79
C PRO A 30 -6.85 -31.33 -32.94
N THR A 31 -6.58 -30.88 -34.15
CA THR A 31 -5.53 -29.89 -34.39
C THR A 31 -5.88 -28.69 -33.54
N ALA A 32 -5.03 -28.35 -32.56
CA ALA A 32 -5.15 -27.09 -31.86
C ALA A 32 -5.11 -26.00 -32.93
N ALA A 33 -6.24 -25.31 -33.14
CA ALA A 33 -6.25 -24.14 -33.99
C ALA A 33 -5.21 -23.17 -33.42
N SER A 34 -4.15 -22.89 -34.19
CA SER A 34 -3.19 -21.85 -33.83
C SER A 34 -3.98 -20.56 -33.61
N ALA A 35 -3.86 -19.95 -32.44
CA ALA A 35 -4.43 -18.64 -32.21
C ALA A 35 -3.94 -17.69 -33.34
N ALA A 36 -4.83 -16.86 -33.86
CA ALA A 36 -4.45 -15.88 -34.88
C ALA A 36 -3.38 -14.94 -34.31
N ALA A 37 -2.36 -14.63 -35.10
CA ALA A 37 -1.30 -13.71 -34.68
C ALA A 37 -1.88 -12.32 -34.37
N LYS A 38 -1.41 -11.68 -33.30
CA LYS A 38 -1.84 -10.33 -32.91
C LYS A 38 -1.42 -9.30 -33.96
N SER A 39 -2.32 -8.37 -34.21
CA SER A 39 -2.09 -7.24 -35.13
C SER A 39 -1.51 -6.03 -34.39
N VAL A 40 -0.78 -5.18 -35.10
CA VAL A 40 -0.37 -3.87 -34.58
C VAL A 40 -1.49 -2.86 -34.84
N TYR A 41 -2.02 -2.24 -33.79
CA TYR A 41 -2.96 -1.13 -33.90
C TYR A 41 -2.20 0.20 -33.87
N ILE A 42 -2.25 0.99 -34.94
CA ILE A 42 -1.66 2.33 -34.99
C ILE A 42 -2.78 3.37 -34.86
N PRO A 43 -2.77 4.21 -33.82
CA PRO A 43 -3.72 5.32 -33.68
C PRO A 43 -3.71 6.25 -34.89
N ALA A 44 -4.89 6.60 -35.43
CA ALA A 44 -5.00 7.44 -36.62
C ALA A 44 -4.34 8.82 -36.45
N ARG A 45 -4.35 9.37 -35.23
CA ARG A 45 -3.71 10.64 -34.89
C ARG A 45 -2.18 10.60 -35.05
N TRP A 46 -1.54 9.44 -34.95
CA TRP A 46 -0.10 9.33 -35.16
C TRP A 46 0.31 9.67 -36.60
N THR A 47 -0.52 9.32 -37.59
CA THR A 47 -0.27 9.71 -38.98
C THR A 47 -0.83 11.09 -39.30
N GLN A 48 -1.98 11.48 -38.73
CA GLN A 48 -2.65 12.73 -39.04
C GLN A 48 -2.00 13.96 -38.41
N THR A 49 -1.66 13.90 -37.13
CA THR A 49 -1.05 15.03 -36.40
C THR A 49 0.44 14.85 -36.21
N GLY A 50 0.95 13.65 -36.52
CA GLY A 50 2.27 13.26 -36.10
C GLY A 50 2.35 13.34 -34.59
N GLU A 51 1.53 12.61 -33.82
CA GLU A 51 1.68 12.55 -32.35
C GLU A 51 2.93 11.73 -31.96
N VAL A 52 3.06 10.54 -32.55
CA VAL A 52 4.25 9.70 -32.49
C VAL A 52 4.78 9.52 -33.92
N PRO A 53 5.95 10.06 -34.28
CA PRO A 53 6.50 10.03 -35.64
C PRO A 53 7.27 8.71 -35.85
N TRP A 54 6.58 7.59 -35.61
CA TRP A 54 7.20 6.27 -35.68
C TRP A 54 7.60 5.92 -37.12
N ALA A 55 8.67 5.15 -37.27
CA ALA A 55 9.12 4.61 -38.54
C ALA A 55 9.56 3.16 -38.37
N GLN A 56 9.40 2.35 -39.41
CA GLN A 56 9.58 0.89 -39.34
C GLN A 56 11.01 0.48 -38.99
N GLU A 57 12.01 1.25 -39.40
CA GLU A 57 13.41 1.03 -39.07
C GLU A 57 13.77 1.34 -37.60
N ARG A 58 12.82 1.89 -36.83
CA ARG A 58 12.94 2.17 -35.39
C ARG A 58 11.90 1.39 -34.58
N THR A 59 11.67 0.13 -34.96
CA THR A 59 10.77 -0.77 -34.24
C THR A 59 11.41 -2.12 -33.92
N ARG A 60 10.87 -2.77 -32.89
CA ARG A 60 11.14 -4.17 -32.55
C ARG A 60 9.84 -4.84 -32.14
N GLU A 61 9.55 -6.01 -32.69
CA GLU A 61 8.32 -6.75 -32.40
C GLU A 61 8.57 -8.12 -31.80
N SER A 62 7.60 -8.58 -31.02
CA SER A 62 7.44 -9.94 -30.50
C SER A 62 5.98 -10.37 -30.69
N ASP A 63 5.55 -11.48 -30.11
CA ASP A 63 4.18 -11.98 -30.25
C ASP A 63 3.16 -11.00 -29.62
N ASN A 64 3.50 -10.40 -28.48
CA ASN A 64 2.59 -9.58 -27.69
C ASN A 64 2.90 -8.07 -27.74
N PHE A 65 4.06 -7.66 -28.24
CA PHE A 65 4.51 -6.26 -28.15
C PHE A 65 5.03 -5.70 -29.48
N ILE A 66 4.85 -4.39 -29.63
CA ILE A 66 5.62 -3.56 -30.57
C ILE A 66 6.32 -2.45 -29.80
N LEU A 67 7.65 -2.44 -29.86
CA LEU A 67 8.53 -1.42 -29.30
C LEU A 67 8.86 -0.39 -30.38
N LEU A 68 8.78 0.89 -30.03
CA LEU A 68 9.00 2.05 -30.91
C LEU A 68 9.97 3.02 -30.23
N TRP A 69 10.94 3.54 -30.97
CA TRP A 69 11.86 4.56 -30.45
C TRP A 69 12.13 5.70 -31.42
N GLY A 70 12.60 6.81 -30.87
CA GLY A 70 12.83 8.05 -31.60
C GLY A 70 14.21 8.19 -32.21
N GLU A 71 14.39 9.28 -32.93
CA GLU A 71 15.54 9.55 -33.78
C GLU A 71 16.85 9.68 -33.00
N LYS A 72 16.80 10.05 -31.71
CA LYS A 72 18.00 10.22 -30.87
C LYS A 72 18.72 8.90 -30.58
N SER A 73 18.03 7.77 -30.71
CA SER A 73 18.64 6.44 -30.57
C SER A 73 19.09 5.83 -31.90
N GLY A 74 18.84 6.50 -33.03
CA GLY A 74 19.17 6.01 -34.37
C GLY A 74 18.53 4.65 -34.71
N ALA A 75 19.07 3.94 -35.71
CA ALA A 75 18.60 2.60 -36.08
C ALA A 75 19.16 1.50 -35.15
N ASN A 76 20.27 1.78 -34.45
CA ASN A 76 20.87 0.87 -33.48
C ASN A 76 20.86 1.51 -32.07
N PRO A 77 19.74 1.39 -31.32
CA PRO A 77 19.62 1.95 -29.98
C PRO A 77 20.67 1.45 -28.97
N ALA A 78 21.26 0.27 -29.18
CA ALA A 78 22.31 -0.24 -28.28
C ALA A 78 23.64 0.52 -28.44
N ALA A 79 23.87 1.15 -29.60
CA ALA A 79 25.07 1.94 -29.89
C ALA A 79 24.84 3.46 -29.81
N ALA A 80 23.65 3.91 -29.42
CA ALA A 80 23.34 5.32 -29.23
C ALA A 80 24.17 5.94 -28.09
N PRO A 81 24.35 7.27 -28.04
CA PRO A 81 24.96 7.93 -26.90
C PRO A 81 24.01 7.93 -25.69
N SER A 82 24.58 7.92 -24.49
CA SER A 82 23.83 8.16 -23.25
C SER A 82 23.19 9.56 -23.26
N PRO A 83 21.94 9.74 -22.78
CA PRO A 83 21.08 8.76 -22.11
C PRO A 83 20.09 8.03 -23.03
N TYR A 84 20.32 8.01 -24.35
CA TYR A 84 19.39 7.46 -25.35
C TYR A 84 19.63 5.99 -25.68
N ASN A 85 20.64 5.37 -25.06
CA ASN A 85 21.05 4.00 -25.36
C ASN A 85 20.24 2.97 -24.57
N PHE A 86 19.80 1.91 -25.24
CA PHE A 86 19.14 0.75 -24.64
C PHE A 86 19.21 -0.47 -25.56
N ASP A 87 19.04 -1.67 -25.00
CA ASP A 87 18.93 -2.89 -25.79
C ASP A 87 17.45 -3.25 -26.05
N PRO A 88 16.94 -3.10 -27.29
CA PRO A 88 15.55 -3.38 -27.62
C PRO A 88 15.19 -4.85 -27.45
N ASN A 89 16.17 -5.78 -27.57
CA ASN A 89 15.94 -7.19 -27.33
C ASN A 89 15.74 -7.47 -25.84
N SER A 90 16.59 -6.88 -25.00
CA SER A 90 16.44 -6.97 -23.55
C SER A 90 15.06 -6.45 -23.09
N VAL A 91 14.62 -5.30 -23.60
CA VAL A 91 13.31 -4.73 -23.25
C VAL A 91 12.16 -5.67 -23.66
N ILE A 92 12.16 -6.15 -24.92
CA ILE A 92 11.05 -6.97 -25.41
C ILE A 92 11.02 -8.35 -24.75
N THR A 93 12.17 -8.96 -24.46
CA THR A 93 12.25 -10.23 -23.72
C THR A 93 11.73 -10.08 -22.30
N GLN A 94 12.06 -8.99 -21.60
CA GLN A 94 11.52 -8.71 -20.27
C GLN A 94 10.00 -8.58 -20.29
N LEU A 95 9.46 -7.85 -21.26
CA LEU A 95 8.02 -7.68 -21.43
C LEU A 95 7.30 -8.98 -21.74
N GLU A 96 7.84 -9.84 -22.60
CA GLU A 96 7.26 -11.17 -22.86
C GLU A 96 7.28 -12.07 -21.62
N ASN A 97 8.35 -12.03 -20.81
CA ASN A 97 8.39 -12.76 -19.54
C ASN A 97 7.34 -12.24 -18.55
N LEU A 98 7.21 -10.93 -18.42
CA LEU A 98 6.19 -10.31 -17.56
C LEU A 98 4.77 -10.57 -18.08
N TYR A 99 4.55 -10.54 -19.40
CA TYR A 99 3.29 -10.89 -20.03
C TYR A 99 2.89 -12.34 -19.68
N SER A 100 3.82 -13.28 -19.90
CA SER A 100 3.61 -14.68 -19.53
C SER A 100 3.31 -14.83 -18.05
N PHE A 101 4.01 -14.11 -17.18
CA PHE A 101 3.71 -14.10 -15.75
C PHE A 101 2.28 -13.61 -15.47
N TYR A 102 1.89 -12.43 -15.97
CA TYR A 102 0.58 -11.85 -15.66
C TYR A 102 -0.59 -12.65 -16.25
N VAL A 103 -0.44 -13.20 -17.46
CA VAL A 103 -1.50 -13.96 -18.15
C VAL A 103 -1.52 -15.43 -17.72
N ASN A 104 -0.37 -16.10 -17.67
CA ASN A 104 -0.31 -17.55 -17.49
C ASN A 104 -0.13 -17.95 -16.02
N THR A 105 0.75 -17.26 -15.29
CA THR A 105 1.06 -17.58 -13.89
C THR A 105 0.06 -16.95 -12.92
N MET A 106 -0.04 -15.62 -12.94
CA MET A 106 -0.94 -14.86 -12.09
C MET A 106 -2.39 -15.01 -12.55
N LYS A 107 -2.63 -15.23 -13.85
CA LYS A 107 -3.96 -15.31 -14.47
C LYS A 107 -4.80 -14.08 -14.15
N PHE A 108 -4.17 -12.90 -14.22
CA PHE A 108 -4.77 -11.64 -13.79
C PHE A 108 -6.01 -11.30 -14.62
N THR A 109 -5.91 -11.37 -15.94
CA THR A 109 -7.04 -11.21 -16.86
C THR A 109 -6.91 -12.22 -18.01
N PRO A 110 -8.01 -12.83 -18.47
CA PRO A 110 -7.94 -13.81 -19.55
C PRO A 110 -7.52 -13.14 -20.88
N GLU A 111 -6.69 -13.82 -21.66
CA GLU A 111 -6.30 -13.38 -23.01
C GLU A 111 -7.46 -13.53 -23.99
N THR A 112 -8.37 -12.56 -23.96
CA THR A 112 -9.58 -12.53 -24.79
C THR A 112 -9.85 -11.10 -25.27
N GLY A 113 -10.78 -10.95 -26.23
CA GLY A 113 -11.16 -9.64 -26.75
C GLY A 113 -9.97 -8.86 -27.30
N LEU A 114 -9.85 -7.59 -26.95
CA LEU A 114 -8.81 -6.68 -27.45
C LEU A 114 -7.38 -7.13 -27.10
N LEU A 115 -7.19 -7.77 -25.94
CA LEU A 115 -5.87 -8.29 -25.52
C LEU A 115 -5.39 -9.41 -26.44
N ALA A 116 -6.31 -10.25 -26.94
CA ALA A 116 -6.00 -11.32 -27.89
C ALA A 116 -5.86 -10.83 -29.34
N GLN A 117 -6.28 -9.59 -29.65
CA GLN A 117 -6.31 -9.05 -31.02
C GLN A 117 -5.10 -8.17 -31.35
N HIS A 118 -4.58 -7.42 -30.37
CA HIS A 118 -3.60 -6.38 -30.61
C HIS A 118 -2.33 -6.55 -29.78
N LYS A 119 -1.19 -6.26 -30.40
CA LYS A 119 0.09 -6.11 -29.68
C LYS A 119 0.05 -4.86 -28.81
N ILE A 120 0.54 -4.95 -27.59
CA ILE A 120 0.72 -3.81 -26.68
C ILE A 120 1.82 -2.91 -27.24
N ILE A 121 1.54 -1.61 -27.28
CA ILE A 121 2.46 -0.60 -27.77
C ILE A 121 3.44 -0.23 -26.67
N VAL A 122 4.72 -0.11 -27.00
CA VAL A 122 5.76 0.38 -26.09
C VAL A 122 6.51 1.52 -26.76
N ILE A 123 6.38 2.72 -26.21
CA ILE A 123 7.06 3.93 -26.67
C ILE A 123 8.28 4.13 -25.77
N VAL A 124 9.48 3.98 -26.32
CA VAL A 124 10.71 4.30 -25.59
C VAL A 124 10.86 5.81 -25.54
N THR A 125 10.51 6.42 -24.41
CA THR A 125 10.48 7.87 -24.22
C THR A 125 11.89 8.45 -24.17
N ARG A 126 12.02 9.79 -24.21
CA ARG A 126 13.32 10.52 -24.21
C ARG A 126 14.24 10.27 -25.40
N THR A 127 13.92 9.31 -26.25
CA THR A 127 14.63 9.03 -27.51
C THR A 127 14.12 9.86 -28.68
N TRP A 128 13.07 10.65 -28.48
CA TRP A 128 12.42 11.47 -29.51
C TRP A 128 12.88 12.93 -29.46
N ASN A 129 12.85 13.60 -30.61
CA ASN A 129 12.97 15.07 -30.69
C ASN A 129 11.66 15.80 -30.34
N ARG A 130 10.93 15.29 -29.33
CA ARG A 130 9.61 15.78 -28.91
C ARG A 130 9.46 15.70 -27.40
N THR A 131 9.26 16.86 -26.78
CA THR A 131 9.06 16.98 -25.33
C THR A 131 7.74 16.37 -24.87
N ALA A 132 6.70 16.37 -25.71
CA ALA A 132 5.40 15.76 -25.39
C ALA A 132 5.45 14.23 -25.21
N LEU A 133 6.52 13.57 -25.67
CA LEU A 133 6.77 12.13 -25.48
C LEU A 133 7.76 11.87 -24.34
N ASP A 134 8.12 12.88 -23.55
CA ASP A 134 8.97 12.69 -22.38
C ASP A 134 8.14 12.20 -21.19
N ALA A 135 8.50 11.02 -20.70
CA ALA A 135 8.03 10.47 -19.44
C ALA A 135 9.10 9.53 -18.89
N TRP A 136 9.14 9.30 -17.58
CA TRP A 136 10.03 8.30 -17.00
C TRP A 136 9.51 6.88 -17.24
N ALA A 137 8.28 6.61 -16.79
CA ALA A 137 7.54 5.38 -17.04
C ALA A 137 6.04 5.68 -16.84
N THR A 138 5.17 5.22 -17.74
CA THR A 138 3.72 5.19 -17.55
C THR A 138 3.10 4.01 -18.31
N GLY A 139 2.07 3.40 -17.74
CA GLY A 139 1.28 2.34 -18.34
C GLY A 139 -0.18 2.74 -18.44
N GLY A 140 -0.84 2.31 -19.51
CA GLY A 140 -2.22 2.68 -19.73
C GLY A 140 -2.80 2.08 -21.01
N SER A 141 -3.70 2.83 -21.63
CA SER A 141 -4.31 2.44 -22.90
C SER A 141 -4.53 3.65 -23.80
N THR A 142 -4.78 3.40 -25.08
CA THR A 142 -5.12 4.44 -26.06
C THR A 142 -6.29 4.02 -26.94
N ASP A 143 -7.07 5.02 -27.37
CA ASP A 143 -8.29 4.89 -28.19
C ASP A 143 -9.36 3.92 -27.62
N GLY A 144 -9.26 3.56 -26.34
CA GLY A 144 -10.07 2.51 -25.73
C GLY A 144 -9.88 1.14 -26.38
N ARG A 145 -8.73 0.91 -27.05
CA ARG A 145 -8.48 -0.27 -27.89
C ARG A 145 -7.24 -1.08 -27.54
N VAL A 146 -6.12 -0.42 -27.25
CA VAL A 146 -4.83 -1.09 -27.08
C VAL A 146 -4.08 -0.56 -25.87
N GLY A 147 -3.39 -1.45 -25.17
CA GLY A 147 -2.46 -1.09 -24.11
C GLY A 147 -1.28 -0.30 -24.63
N VAL A 148 -0.79 0.64 -23.83
CA VAL A 148 0.42 1.41 -24.13
C VAL A 148 1.30 1.53 -22.89
N ILE A 149 2.61 1.37 -23.08
CA ILE A 149 3.65 1.67 -22.11
C ILE A 149 4.51 2.78 -22.68
N ASN A 150 4.76 3.83 -21.91
CA ASN A 150 5.78 4.82 -22.17
C ASN A 150 6.92 4.56 -21.18
N VAL A 151 8.16 4.38 -21.65
CA VAL A 151 9.27 4.04 -20.75
C VAL A 151 10.59 4.62 -21.22
N ALA A 152 11.32 5.28 -20.33
CA ALA A 152 12.65 5.82 -20.64
C ALA A 152 13.69 4.68 -20.68
N PRO A 153 14.79 4.82 -21.44
CA PRO A 153 15.89 3.85 -21.45
C PRO A 153 16.36 3.41 -20.06
N GLY A 154 16.56 4.38 -19.15
CA GLY A 154 16.97 4.10 -17.77
C GLY A 154 15.91 3.40 -16.91
N ALA A 155 14.63 3.49 -17.29
CA ALA A 155 13.53 2.78 -16.64
C ALA A 155 13.28 1.39 -17.24
N ALA A 156 13.92 1.05 -18.37
CA ALA A 156 13.75 -0.23 -19.05
C ALA A 156 14.97 -1.19 -18.90
N LEU A 157 15.86 -0.89 -17.95
CA LEU A 157 17.06 -1.69 -17.67
C LEU A 157 16.68 -3.14 -17.27
N PRO A 158 17.59 -4.12 -17.44
CA PRO A 158 17.34 -5.50 -17.05
C PRO A 158 16.87 -5.64 -15.59
N GLY A 159 15.77 -6.36 -15.38
CA GLY A 159 15.13 -6.49 -14.07
C GLY A 159 14.29 -5.29 -13.67
N SER A 160 13.78 -4.51 -14.64
CA SER A 160 13.06 -3.27 -14.35
C SER A 160 11.77 -3.50 -13.56
N TRP A 161 11.73 -2.93 -12.35
CA TRP A 161 10.50 -2.73 -11.58
C TRP A 161 9.47 -1.90 -12.35
N GLY A 162 9.92 -0.83 -13.00
CA GLY A 162 9.06 0.06 -13.77
C GLY A 162 8.31 -0.68 -14.88
N LEU A 163 8.99 -1.56 -15.63
CA LEU A 163 8.31 -2.36 -16.67
C LEU A 163 7.24 -3.29 -16.08
N ALA A 164 7.50 -3.91 -14.93
CA ALA A 164 6.51 -4.74 -14.25
C ALA A 164 5.30 -3.91 -13.78
N HIS A 165 5.55 -2.76 -13.14
CA HIS A 165 4.52 -1.83 -12.67
C HIS A 165 3.68 -1.26 -13.82
N GLU A 166 4.31 -0.73 -14.88
CA GLU A 166 3.57 -0.14 -15.99
C GLU A 166 2.81 -1.19 -16.81
N LEU A 167 3.35 -2.40 -16.98
CA LEU A 167 2.61 -3.47 -17.64
C LEU A 167 1.42 -3.92 -16.78
N ALA A 168 1.50 -3.86 -15.45
CA ALA A 168 0.35 -4.10 -14.59
C ALA A 168 -0.79 -3.10 -14.87
N HIS A 169 -0.49 -1.81 -15.06
CA HIS A 169 -1.50 -0.81 -15.47
C HIS A 169 -2.14 -1.11 -16.83
N VAL A 170 -1.37 -1.61 -17.79
CA VAL A 170 -1.93 -2.08 -19.07
C VAL A 170 -2.94 -3.20 -18.85
N PHE A 171 -2.60 -4.20 -18.03
CA PHE A 171 -3.50 -5.29 -17.72
C PHE A 171 -4.74 -4.86 -16.92
N GLN A 172 -4.60 -3.91 -15.99
CA GLN A 172 -5.73 -3.28 -15.30
C GLN A 172 -6.70 -2.62 -16.28
N ASN A 173 -6.22 -1.92 -17.31
CA ASN A 173 -7.07 -1.38 -18.37
C ASN A 173 -7.84 -2.49 -19.11
N TYR A 174 -7.20 -3.61 -19.42
CA TYR A 174 -7.85 -4.73 -20.12
C TYR A 174 -9.01 -5.37 -19.34
N THR A 175 -9.15 -5.10 -18.03
CA THR A 175 -10.31 -5.57 -17.26
C THR A 175 -11.61 -4.84 -17.62
N PHE A 176 -11.55 -3.74 -18.39
CA PHE A 176 -12.74 -3.03 -18.88
C PHE A 176 -12.62 -2.42 -20.27
N LEU A 177 -11.45 -2.43 -20.93
CA LEU A 177 -11.29 -1.94 -22.30
C LEU A 177 -12.33 -2.56 -23.25
N GLY A 178 -12.98 -1.71 -24.05
CA GLY A 178 -14.04 -2.11 -24.97
C GLY A 178 -15.37 -2.49 -24.30
N ARG A 179 -15.53 -2.28 -22.99
CA ARG A 179 -16.74 -2.62 -22.22
C ARG A 179 -17.22 -1.42 -21.40
N SER A 180 -18.53 -1.22 -21.34
CA SER A 180 -19.15 -0.16 -20.53
C SER A 180 -19.64 -0.71 -19.18
N GLY A 181 -19.70 0.16 -18.17
CA GLY A 181 -20.29 -0.16 -16.85
C GLY A 181 -19.44 -1.05 -15.93
N VAL A 182 -18.22 -1.41 -16.33
CA VAL A 182 -17.31 -2.30 -15.59
C VAL A 182 -15.95 -1.65 -15.34
N GLY A 183 -15.19 -2.24 -14.42
CA GLY A 183 -13.84 -1.80 -14.06
C GLY A 183 -13.81 -0.67 -13.04
N PHE A 184 -12.62 -0.39 -12.49
CA PHE A 184 -12.43 0.69 -11.52
C PHE A 184 -12.23 2.04 -12.21
N THR A 185 -13.32 2.65 -12.68
CA THR A 185 -13.30 3.94 -13.40
C THR A 185 -13.86 5.10 -12.57
N ALA A 186 -14.41 4.84 -11.38
CA ALA A 186 -14.87 5.89 -10.47
C ALA A 186 -13.70 6.62 -9.81
N PRO A 187 -13.81 7.94 -9.54
CA PRO A 187 -12.75 8.73 -8.90
C PRO A 187 -12.23 8.13 -7.58
N HIS A 188 -13.13 7.51 -6.79
CA HIS A 188 -12.78 6.91 -5.50
C HIS A 188 -12.04 5.57 -5.59
N SER A 189 -11.79 5.07 -6.80
CA SER A 189 -10.95 3.90 -7.03
C SER A 189 -9.53 4.26 -7.48
N GLY A 190 -9.24 5.54 -7.72
CA GLY A 190 -8.00 5.99 -8.35
C GLY A 190 -6.72 5.55 -7.63
N THR A 191 -6.67 5.63 -6.30
CA THR A 191 -5.47 5.22 -5.55
C THR A 191 -5.19 3.72 -5.66
N PHE A 192 -6.22 2.90 -5.90
CA PHE A 192 -6.08 1.46 -6.00
C PHE A 192 -5.37 1.01 -7.28
N TRP A 193 -5.40 1.82 -8.33
CA TRP A 193 -4.64 1.56 -9.56
C TRP A 193 -3.16 1.38 -9.26
N GLU A 194 -2.56 2.35 -8.58
CA GLU A 194 -1.16 2.32 -8.17
C GLU A 194 -0.91 1.24 -7.11
N THR A 195 -1.77 1.15 -6.08
CA THR A 195 -1.62 0.15 -5.01
C THR A 195 -1.56 -1.27 -5.57
N SER A 196 -2.42 -1.54 -6.54
CA SER A 196 -2.54 -2.88 -7.09
C SER A 196 -1.52 -3.15 -8.21
N ALA A 197 -0.98 -2.12 -8.86
CA ALA A 197 0.17 -2.26 -9.76
C ALA A 197 1.44 -2.61 -8.96
N GLU A 198 1.66 -1.96 -7.81
CA GLU A 198 2.75 -2.32 -6.89
C GLU A 198 2.58 -3.75 -6.35
N PHE A 199 1.35 -4.14 -5.99
CA PHE A 199 1.06 -5.53 -5.59
C PHE A 199 1.42 -6.52 -6.71
N MET A 200 1.01 -6.22 -7.95
CA MET A 200 1.27 -7.04 -9.14
C MET A 200 2.77 -7.14 -9.44
N ALA A 201 3.50 -6.03 -9.38
CA ALA A 201 4.95 -5.99 -9.54
C ALA A 201 5.66 -6.80 -8.43
N MET A 202 5.20 -6.70 -7.18
CA MET A 202 5.68 -7.53 -6.06
C MET A 202 5.48 -9.03 -6.30
N GLN A 203 4.46 -9.44 -7.07
CA GLN A 203 4.30 -10.85 -7.42
C GLN A 203 5.29 -11.30 -8.49
N ALA A 204 5.57 -10.43 -9.46
CA ALA A 204 6.45 -10.73 -10.59
C ALA A 204 7.94 -10.67 -10.21
N LEU A 205 8.33 -9.69 -9.39
CA LEU A 205 9.71 -9.34 -9.05
C LEU A 205 9.89 -9.14 -7.52
N PRO A 206 9.58 -10.14 -6.68
CA PRO A 206 9.43 -10.00 -5.23
C PRO A 206 10.67 -9.52 -4.46
N THR A 207 11.85 -9.51 -5.08
CA THR A 207 13.12 -9.10 -4.46
C THR A 207 13.72 -7.84 -5.09
N THR A 208 13.00 -7.14 -5.96
CA THR A 208 13.53 -5.98 -6.71
C THR A 208 13.21 -4.65 -6.03
N ALA A 209 11.93 -4.38 -5.78
CA ALA A 209 11.45 -3.20 -5.04
C ALA A 209 10.13 -3.55 -4.34
N ALA A 210 9.54 -2.60 -3.59
CA ALA A 210 8.30 -2.80 -2.84
C ALA A 210 7.42 -1.52 -2.75
N GLY A 211 7.57 -0.63 -3.73
CA GLY A 211 6.93 0.69 -3.73
C GLY A 211 7.41 1.65 -2.62
N ASP A 212 6.70 2.76 -2.43
CA ASP A 212 7.01 3.77 -1.40
C ASP A 212 6.49 3.37 -0.01
N LEU A 213 7.24 2.48 0.64
CA LEU A 213 6.93 2.04 2.00
C LEU A 213 7.12 3.15 3.04
N THR A 214 8.09 4.06 2.88
CA THR A 214 8.35 5.14 3.86
C THR A 214 7.09 5.94 4.11
N ARG A 215 6.43 6.33 3.01
CA ARG A 215 5.25 7.17 3.03
C ARG A 215 4.05 6.48 3.64
N TRP A 216 3.86 5.18 3.39
CA TRP A 216 2.85 4.38 4.08
C TRP A 216 3.13 4.24 5.59
N LEU A 217 4.34 3.84 5.96
CA LEU A 217 4.72 3.55 7.35
C LEU A 217 4.62 4.76 8.28
N ARG A 218 4.81 5.97 7.75
CA ARG A 218 4.68 7.20 8.54
C ARG A 218 3.23 7.64 8.76
N SER A 219 2.28 7.11 7.97
CA SER A 219 0.90 7.64 7.93
C SER A 219 -0.18 6.56 8.02
N GLU A 220 0.10 5.40 8.62
CA GLU A 220 -0.83 4.26 8.78
C GLU A 220 -2.20 4.65 9.38
N ASN A 221 -2.28 5.79 10.08
CA ASN A 221 -3.53 6.30 10.65
C ASN A 221 -4.44 6.99 9.62
N LEU A 222 -3.93 7.38 8.44
CA LEU A 222 -4.78 7.92 7.37
C LEU A 222 -5.64 6.82 6.77
N TYR A 223 -6.69 7.21 6.05
CA TYR A 223 -7.63 6.25 5.49
C TYR A 223 -6.94 5.36 4.44
N TRP A 224 -7.39 4.11 4.30
CA TRP A 224 -6.67 3.10 3.51
C TRP A 224 -6.38 3.58 2.07
N SER A 225 -7.40 4.12 1.39
CA SER A 225 -7.32 4.64 0.01
C SER A 225 -6.80 6.08 -0.09
N SER A 226 -5.94 6.51 0.85
CA SER A 226 -5.31 7.82 0.78
C SER A 226 -4.30 7.92 -0.37
N SER A 227 -4.22 9.08 -1.03
CA SER A 227 -3.10 9.34 -1.95
C SER A 227 -1.76 9.41 -1.23
N ARG A 228 -1.70 9.39 0.10
CA ARG A 228 -0.43 9.23 0.79
C ARG A 228 0.03 7.75 0.80
N HIS A 229 -0.84 6.82 0.43
CA HIS A 229 -0.64 5.38 0.57
C HIS A 229 -0.50 4.62 -0.75
N HIS A 230 -0.84 5.25 -1.88
CA HIS A 230 -1.08 4.55 -3.15
C HIS A 230 0.10 3.72 -3.69
N TYR A 231 1.36 4.02 -3.33
CA TYR A 231 2.51 3.17 -3.68
C TYR A 231 2.93 2.17 -2.59
N GLY A 232 2.37 2.25 -1.39
CA GLY A 232 2.91 1.56 -0.22
C GLY A 232 1.92 0.68 0.54
N ASN A 233 0.61 0.80 0.34
CA ASN A 233 -0.42 0.09 1.11
C ASN A 233 -0.90 -1.25 0.50
N TRP A 234 -0.11 -1.84 -0.39
CA TRP A 234 -0.47 -3.08 -1.11
C TRP A 234 -0.57 -4.31 -0.20
N MET A 235 -0.06 -4.27 1.04
CA MET A 235 -0.14 -5.40 1.98
C MET A 235 -1.58 -5.81 2.34
N LEU A 236 -2.57 -4.92 2.18
CA LEU A 236 -3.97 -5.37 2.33
C LEU A 236 -4.32 -6.40 1.25
N MET A 237 -3.83 -6.23 0.01
CA MET A 237 -4.01 -7.21 -1.05
C MET A 237 -3.17 -8.47 -0.82
N GLN A 238 -2.01 -8.34 -0.18
CA GLN A 238 -1.24 -9.50 0.29
C GLN A 238 -2.02 -10.29 1.35
N TYR A 239 -2.65 -9.64 2.32
CA TYR A 239 -3.52 -10.30 3.30
C TYR A 239 -4.74 -10.97 2.63
N VAL A 240 -5.37 -10.32 1.65
CA VAL A 240 -6.46 -10.93 0.87
C VAL A 240 -5.96 -12.15 0.10
N LYS A 241 -4.77 -12.09 -0.52
CA LYS A 241 -4.14 -13.24 -1.18
C LYS A 241 -3.88 -14.39 -0.19
N ASP A 242 -3.32 -14.09 0.98
CA ASP A 242 -2.97 -15.11 1.98
C ASP A 242 -4.22 -15.81 2.54
N ARG A 243 -5.33 -15.08 2.67
CA ARG A 243 -6.60 -15.65 3.15
C ARG A 243 -7.44 -16.30 2.04
N ASP A 244 -7.73 -15.56 0.98
CA ASP A 244 -8.75 -15.91 -0.02
C ASP A 244 -8.14 -16.40 -1.35
N GLY A 245 -6.80 -16.42 -1.43
CA GLY A 245 -6.05 -16.83 -2.60
C GLY A 245 -5.85 -15.71 -3.63
N LEU A 246 -4.82 -15.85 -4.46
CA LEU A 246 -4.48 -14.89 -5.52
C LEU A 246 -5.64 -14.66 -6.51
N ALA A 247 -6.46 -15.69 -6.74
CA ALA A 247 -7.63 -15.58 -7.61
C ALA A 247 -8.64 -14.53 -7.11
N MET A 248 -8.74 -14.30 -5.79
CA MET A 248 -9.62 -13.26 -5.25
C MET A 248 -9.18 -11.87 -5.72
N PHE A 249 -7.88 -11.58 -5.70
CA PHE A 249 -7.36 -10.29 -6.21
C PHE A 249 -7.69 -10.09 -7.69
N ASN A 250 -7.56 -11.14 -8.52
CA ASN A 250 -7.92 -11.06 -9.93
C ASN A 250 -9.43 -10.79 -10.11
N ARG A 251 -10.28 -11.46 -9.30
CA ARG A 251 -11.73 -11.24 -9.31
C ARG A 251 -12.11 -9.83 -8.89
N ILE A 252 -11.42 -9.22 -7.92
CA ILE A 252 -11.65 -7.81 -7.53
C ILE A 252 -11.54 -6.90 -8.77
N TRP A 253 -10.56 -7.11 -9.64
CA TRP A 253 -10.40 -6.31 -10.86
C TRP A 253 -11.37 -6.68 -12.00
N ASN A 254 -11.60 -7.97 -12.24
CA ASN A 254 -12.38 -8.43 -13.40
C ASN A 254 -13.90 -8.44 -13.18
N GLU A 255 -14.36 -8.44 -11.93
CA GLU A 255 -15.78 -8.41 -11.56
C GLU A 255 -16.24 -7.05 -11.03
N ALA A 256 -15.38 -6.03 -11.05
CA ALA A 256 -15.73 -4.67 -10.62
C ALA A 256 -16.76 -4.03 -11.55
N THR A 257 -17.71 -3.30 -10.97
CA THR A 257 -18.57 -2.36 -11.71
C THR A 257 -17.97 -0.95 -11.69
N SER A 258 -18.32 -0.12 -12.67
CA SER A 258 -17.75 1.23 -12.85
C SER A 258 -17.98 2.20 -11.68
N SER A 259 -18.89 1.88 -10.74
CA SER A 259 -19.20 2.71 -9.57
C SER A 259 -18.62 2.18 -8.26
N GLU A 260 -18.02 1.01 -8.25
CA GLU A 260 -17.56 0.36 -7.02
C GLU A 260 -16.22 0.90 -6.53
N HIS A 261 -16.06 0.89 -5.20
CA HIS A 261 -14.76 0.94 -4.56
C HIS A 261 -14.20 -0.50 -4.48
N PRO A 262 -12.86 -0.71 -4.53
CA PRO A 262 -12.27 -2.05 -4.46
C PRO A 262 -12.72 -2.89 -3.25
N LEU A 263 -12.89 -2.24 -2.09
CA LEU A 263 -13.42 -2.90 -0.88
C LEU A 263 -14.92 -3.23 -0.98
N ASP A 264 -15.71 -2.49 -1.74
CA ASP A 264 -17.11 -2.85 -2.03
C ASP A 264 -17.16 -4.08 -2.95
N THR A 265 -16.35 -4.09 -4.01
CA THR A 265 -16.22 -5.24 -4.91
C THR A 265 -15.79 -6.47 -4.12
N TYR A 266 -14.74 -6.35 -3.30
CA TYR A 266 -14.25 -7.42 -2.43
C TYR A 266 -15.34 -7.93 -1.49
N ARG A 267 -16.05 -7.03 -0.80
CA ARG A 267 -17.17 -7.38 0.10
C ARG A 267 -18.26 -8.16 -0.62
N ARG A 268 -18.67 -7.70 -1.81
CA ARG A 268 -19.70 -8.34 -2.64
C ARG A 268 -19.26 -9.73 -3.10
N ILE A 269 -18.08 -9.87 -3.69
CA ILE A 269 -17.62 -11.15 -4.27
C ILE A 269 -17.24 -12.18 -3.20
N ALA A 270 -16.82 -11.74 -2.02
CA ALA A 270 -16.55 -12.62 -0.87
C ALA A 270 -17.83 -12.98 -0.11
N GLY A 271 -18.98 -12.35 -0.41
CA GLY A 271 -20.26 -12.62 0.25
C GLY A 271 -20.26 -12.24 1.74
N ILE A 272 -19.51 -11.22 2.12
CA ILE A 272 -19.34 -10.82 3.53
C ILE A 272 -20.15 -9.57 3.87
N THR A 273 -20.54 -9.44 5.14
CA THR A 273 -21.21 -8.26 5.67
C THR A 273 -20.22 -7.10 5.85
N GLN A 274 -20.74 -5.88 6.06
CA GLN A 274 -19.89 -4.74 6.41
C GLN A 274 -19.11 -4.97 7.72
N ALA A 275 -19.76 -5.56 8.73
CA ALA A 275 -19.10 -5.88 10.01
C ALA A 275 -17.97 -6.91 9.83
N GLU A 276 -18.16 -7.88 8.93
CA GLU A 276 -17.11 -8.84 8.60
C GLU A 276 -15.97 -8.18 7.81
N LEU A 277 -16.24 -7.29 6.84
CA LEU A 277 -15.20 -6.49 6.19
C LEU A 277 -14.39 -5.69 7.23
N ASN A 278 -15.07 -5.03 8.17
CA ASN A 278 -14.45 -4.25 9.24
C ASN A 278 -13.54 -5.13 10.14
N ARG A 279 -14.00 -6.34 10.50
CA ARG A 279 -13.20 -7.33 11.25
C ARG A 279 -11.94 -7.73 10.47
N ARG A 280 -12.09 -8.06 9.19
CA ARG A 280 -10.99 -8.47 8.30
C ARG A 280 -9.93 -7.39 8.13
N ILE A 281 -10.33 -6.12 8.05
CA ILE A 281 -9.38 -4.99 8.01
C ILE A 281 -8.68 -4.82 9.36
N GLY A 282 -9.39 -5.03 10.48
CA GLY A 282 -8.76 -5.07 11.80
C GLY A 282 -7.72 -6.20 11.96
N GLU A 283 -7.99 -7.39 11.41
CA GLU A 283 -7.02 -8.50 11.38
C GLU A 283 -5.81 -8.20 10.47
N TYR A 284 -6.04 -7.53 9.34
CA TYR A 284 -4.94 -7.01 8.52
C TYR A 284 -4.08 -6.02 9.33
N ALA A 285 -4.70 -5.09 10.05
CA ALA A 285 -3.99 -4.10 10.85
C ALA A 285 -3.13 -4.77 11.94
N THR A 286 -3.62 -5.81 12.62
CA THR A 286 -2.82 -6.53 13.63
C THR A 286 -1.58 -7.20 13.04
N ARG A 287 -1.65 -7.72 11.81
CA ARG A 287 -0.51 -8.33 11.10
C ARG A 287 0.59 -7.32 10.73
N ASN A 288 0.28 -6.03 10.62
CA ASN A 288 1.28 -4.97 10.39
C ASN A 288 2.16 -4.68 11.61
N VAL A 289 1.92 -5.32 12.77
CA VAL A 289 2.84 -5.23 13.93
C VAL A 289 4.18 -5.92 13.63
N THR A 290 4.14 -7.07 12.94
CA THR A 290 5.33 -7.88 12.63
C THR A 290 5.48 -8.19 11.16
N TRP A 291 4.66 -7.62 10.29
CA TRP A 291 4.62 -7.93 8.84
C TRP A 291 4.32 -9.43 8.61
N ASP A 292 3.37 -9.97 9.36
CA ASP A 292 3.00 -11.39 9.34
C ASP A 292 2.11 -11.73 8.14
N PHE A 293 2.76 -11.72 6.97
CA PHE A 293 2.20 -12.02 5.66
C PHE A 293 2.95 -13.19 5.00
N GLY A 294 2.33 -13.87 4.05
CA GLY A 294 2.91 -15.02 3.35
C GLY A 294 4.19 -14.68 2.57
N ASN A 295 4.40 -13.42 2.20
CA ASN A 295 5.62 -12.92 1.53
C ASN A 295 6.62 -12.27 2.50
N ARG A 296 6.49 -12.51 3.82
CA ARG A 296 7.31 -11.89 4.86
C ARG A 296 8.82 -11.93 4.57
N SER A 297 9.33 -13.07 4.10
CA SER A 297 10.77 -13.26 3.83
C SER A 297 11.31 -12.33 2.75
N THR A 298 10.50 -11.97 1.74
CA THR A 298 10.90 -11.05 0.68
C THR A 298 10.55 -9.60 1.01
N LEU A 299 9.54 -9.37 1.86
CA LEU A 299 9.15 -8.03 2.32
C LEU A 299 10.15 -7.43 3.32
N MET A 300 10.64 -8.23 4.27
CA MET A 300 11.46 -7.71 5.38
C MET A 300 12.73 -6.96 4.96
N PRO A 301 13.50 -7.40 3.96
CA PRO A 301 14.64 -6.64 3.47
C PRO A 301 14.28 -5.19 3.09
N PHE A 302 13.09 -4.95 2.53
CA PHE A 302 12.64 -3.59 2.22
C PHE A 302 12.24 -2.81 3.46
N ILE A 303 11.50 -3.43 4.38
CA ILE A 303 11.13 -2.82 5.67
C ILE A 303 12.37 -2.43 6.48
N ASP A 304 13.39 -3.28 6.49
CA ASP A 304 14.59 -3.07 7.28
C ASP A 304 15.47 -1.92 6.75
N ASN A 305 15.43 -1.71 5.44
CA ASN A 305 16.25 -0.74 4.71
C ASN A 305 15.46 0.47 4.18
N VAL A 306 14.18 0.59 4.54
CA VAL A 306 13.31 1.69 4.11
C VAL A 306 13.92 3.04 4.50
N TYR A 307 13.72 4.07 3.68
CA TYR A 307 14.22 5.39 4.02
C TYR A 307 13.58 5.87 5.33
N GLY A 308 14.42 6.29 6.28
CA GLY A 308 13.99 6.62 7.64
C GLY A 308 13.82 5.43 8.59
N SER A 309 14.32 4.23 8.24
CA SER A 309 14.21 3.02 9.07
C SER A 309 14.71 3.20 10.51
N GLY A 310 15.76 3.99 10.75
CA GLY A 310 16.23 4.30 12.11
C GLY A 310 15.13 4.95 12.97
N PHE A 311 14.46 5.98 12.44
CA PHE A 311 13.33 6.61 13.11
C PHE A 311 12.14 5.66 13.22
N LEU A 312 11.74 5.00 12.13
CA LEU A 312 10.55 4.13 12.10
C LEU A 312 10.69 2.93 13.05
N LYS A 313 11.90 2.37 13.23
CA LYS A 313 12.17 1.30 14.20
C LYS A 313 12.15 1.82 15.64
N ALA A 314 12.71 3.01 15.88
CA ALA A 314 12.67 3.65 17.19
C ALA A 314 11.25 4.16 17.55
N TYR A 315 10.42 4.41 16.55
CA TYR A 315 9.03 4.85 16.64
C TYR A 315 8.07 3.76 16.15
N ASN A 316 7.89 2.71 16.93
CA ASN A 316 7.06 1.55 16.54
C ASN A 316 5.65 1.53 17.15
N GLY A 317 5.09 2.70 17.51
CA GLY A 317 3.72 2.79 18.01
C GLY A 317 3.21 4.22 18.16
N GLY A 318 1.89 4.39 18.20
CA GLY A 318 1.16 5.66 18.09
C GLY A 318 1.43 6.67 19.21
N LEU A 319 0.93 7.89 18.98
CA LEU A 319 1.04 9.02 19.90
C LEU A 319 -0.05 8.93 20.98
N VAL A 320 0.24 8.17 22.04
CA VAL A 320 -0.63 7.97 23.20
C VAL A 320 -0.49 9.13 24.20
N GLU A 321 -1.61 9.58 24.74
CA GLU A 321 -1.70 10.62 25.77
C GLU A 321 -2.35 10.04 27.04
N ALA A 322 -1.83 10.40 28.21
CA ALA A 322 -2.46 10.06 29.48
C ALA A 322 -3.65 10.97 29.75
N VAL A 323 -4.79 10.36 30.06
CA VAL A 323 -5.97 11.08 30.61
C VAL A 323 -5.96 10.95 32.13
N ASP A 324 -5.71 9.73 32.62
CA ASP A 324 -5.48 9.44 34.04
C ASP A 324 -4.56 8.20 34.13
N ALA A 325 -3.24 8.46 34.14
CA ALA A 325 -2.21 7.41 34.08
C ALA A 325 -2.23 6.50 35.30
N GLY A 326 -2.49 7.03 36.51
CA GLY A 326 -2.52 6.24 37.75
C GLY A 326 -3.64 5.20 37.75
N ALA A 327 -4.69 5.49 36.99
CA ALA A 327 -5.82 4.63 36.82
C ALA A 327 -5.64 3.72 35.56
N GLY A 328 -4.74 4.07 34.63
CA GLY A 328 -4.51 3.35 33.38
C GLY A 328 -5.41 3.81 32.24
N HIS A 329 -5.92 5.04 32.31
CA HIS A 329 -6.76 5.66 31.28
C HIS A 329 -5.93 6.51 30.32
N PHE A 330 -6.00 6.17 29.04
CA PHE A 330 -5.23 6.81 27.98
C PHE A 330 -6.11 7.09 26.77
N ARG A 331 -5.64 7.95 25.87
CA ARG A 331 -6.26 8.19 24.57
C ARG A 331 -5.23 8.21 23.47
N MET A 332 -5.67 7.95 22.24
CA MET A 332 -4.88 8.30 21.07
C MET A 332 -4.98 9.81 20.85
N ASN A 333 -3.89 10.49 20.51
CA ASN A 333 -3.94 11.89 20.11
C ASN A 333 -4.98 12.09 19.00
N THR A 334 -5.93 13.01 19.20
CA THR A 334 -7.07 13.24 18.29
C THR A 334 -6.65 13.54 16.85
N ARG A 335 -5.47 14.13 16.63
CA ARG A 335 -4.96 14.44 15.29
C ARG A 335 -4.30 13.23 14.61
N THR A 336 -3.91 12.20 15.36
CA THR A 336 -3.35 10.95 14.83
C THR A 336 -4.29 9.76 15.04
N ALA A 337 -5.52 9.99 15.47
CA ALA A 337 -6.58 9.00 15.48
C ALA A 337 -6.72 8.37 14.09
N PRO A 338 -7.14 7.09 14.00
CA PRO A 338 -7.28 6.42 12.73
C PRO A 338 -8.42 7.09 11.94
N SER A 339 -8.25 7.18 10.63
CA SER A 339 -9.32 7.53 9.70
C SER A 339 -9.98 6.26 9.17
N ASP A 340 -10.90 6.36 8.22
CA ASP A 340 -11.58 5.18 7.65
C ASP A 340 -10.60 4.09 7.18
N TYR A 341 -10.61 2.94 7.83
CA TYR A 341 -9.70 1.82 7.59
C TYR A 341 -8.21 2.11 7.81
N GLY A 342 -7.87 3.29 8.34
CA GLY A 342 -6.57 3.55 8.95
C GLY A 342 -6.49 2.90 10.33
N PHE A 343 -5.29 2.75 10.86
CA PHE A 343 -5.10 2.11 12.16
C PHE A 343 -3.96 2.74 12.97
N ASN A 344 -3.98 2.47 14.27
CA ASN A 344 -2.86 2.75 15.16
C ASN A 344 -2.36 1.46 15.82
N LYS A 345 -1.06 1.39 16.06
CA LYS A 345 -0.40 0.34 16.84
C LYS A 345 0.08 0.94 18.16
N ILE A 346 -0.35 0.44 19.30
CA ILE A 346 0.05 0.95 20.62
C ILE A 346 0.89 -0.13 21.29
N LYS A 347 2.21 0.09 21.36
CA LYS A 347 3.11 -0.79 22.11
C LYS A 347 2.86 -0.63 23.61
N MET A 348 2.74 -1.73 24.33
CA MET A 348 2.58 -1.78 25.78
C MET A 348 3.58 -2.79 26.37
N VAL A 349 4.00 -2.50 27.60
CA VAL A 349 4.92 -3.33 28.37
C VAL A 349 4.09 -4.10 29.41
N PRO A 350 4.05 -5.44 29.34
CA PRO A 350 3.39 -6.26 30.37
C PRO A 350 3.99 -6.03 31.75
N THR A 351 3.16 -5.95 32.78
CA THR A 351 3.62 -5.76 34.18
C THR A 351 4.22 -7.04 34.75
N THR A 352 3.71 -8.20 34.33
CA THR A 352 4.18 -9.51 34.77
C THR A 352 4.30 -10.46 33.58
N ASN A 353 5.34 -11.30 33.60
CA ASN A 353 5.53 -12.34 32.59
C ASN A 353 4.37 -13.34 32.66
N GLY A 354 3.70 -13.59 31.53
CA GLY A 354 2.52 -14.45 31.49
C GLY A 354 1.32 -13.90 32.26
N GLY A 355 1.25 -12.59 32.51
CA GLY A 355 0.10 -11.94 33.16
C GLY A 355 -1.13 -11.81 32.26
N LEU A 356 -2.29 -11.60 32.87
CA LEU A 356 -3.50 -11.19 32.15
C LEU A 356 -3.44 -9.70 31.84
N VAL A 357 -3.56 -9.34 30.57
CA VAL A 357 -3.73 -7.95 30.13
C VAL A 357 -5.19 -7.71 29.78
N LYS A 358 -5.81 -6.70 30.37
CA LYS A 358 -7.18 -6.28 30.03
C LYS A 358 -7.14 -4.91 29.38
N VAL A 359 -7.86 -4.76 28.26
CA VAL A 359 -8.01 -3.47 27.57
C VAL A 359 -9.48 -3.24 27.24
N ARG A 360 -10.05 -2.14 27.72
CA ARG A 360 -11.36 -1.65 27.26
C ARG A 360 -11.16 -0.44 26.35
N VAL A 361 -11.67 -0.50 25.13
CA VAL A 361 -11.64 0.59 24.15
C VAL A 361 -13.04 1.20 24.06
N LYS A 362 -13.13 2.53 24.13
CA LYS A 362 -14.37 3.29 23.92
C LYS A 362 -14.12 4.40 22.91
N GLY A 363 -14.88 4.37 21.82
CA GLY A 363 -14.82 5.37 20.75
C GLY A 363 -15.74 6.55 20.99
N HIS A 364 -15.35 7.73 20.49
CA HIS A 364 -16.16 8.95 20.54
C HIS A 364 -17.20 8.98 19.40
N THR A 365 -18.32 8.27 19.57
CA THR A 365 -19.40 8.21 18.57
C THR A 365 -20.12 9.55 18.38
N GLU A 366 -20.09 10.43 19.37
CA GLU A 366 -20.64 11.79 19.30
C GLU A 366 -19.94 12.65 18.23
N THR A 367 -18.73 12.27 17.81
CA THR A 367 -18.05 12.92 16.70
C THR A 367 -18.65 12.56 15.35
N GLY A 368 -19.54 11.55 15.28
CA GLY A 368 -20.07 10.97 14.04
C GLY A 368 -19.22 9.80 13.49
N ALA A 369 -18.19 9.37 14.20
CA ALA A 369 -17.45 8.14 13.89
C ALA A 369 -18.33 6.90 14.15
N ALA A 370 -18.33 5.96 13.21
CA ALA A 370 -19.33 4.89 13.17
C ALA A 370 -18.95 3.62 13.94
N GLY A 371 -17.66 3.32 14.12
CA GLY A 371 -17.22 2.07 14.75
C GLY A 371 -15.71 1.88 14.79
N TRP A 372 -15.26 0.89 15.56
CA TRP A 372 -13.86 0.52 15.68
C TRP A 372 -13.73 -1.01 15.60
N ALA A 373 -12.62 -1.46 15.01
CA ALA A 373 -12.13 -2.83 15.15
C ALA A 373 -10.81 -2.82 15.91
N PHE A 374 -10.69 -3.63 16.96
CA PHE A 374 -9.50 -3.67 17.79
C PHE A 374 -9.12 -5.08 18.21
N GLY A 375 -7.81 -5.32 18.33
CA GLY A 375 -7.23 -6.61 18.69
C GLY A 375 -5.89 -6.43 19.39
N MET A 376 -5.45 -7.45 20.11
CA MET A 376 -4.17 -7.48 20.78
C MET A 376 -3.18 -8.43 20.10
N VAL A 377 -1.91 -8.06 20.09
CA VAL A 377 -0.81 -8.86 19.53
C VAL A 377 0.27 -9.05 20.60
N ALA A 378 0.47 -10.27 21.08
CA ALA A 378 1.57 -10.60 21.98
C ALA A 378 2.76 -11.13 21.18
N LEU A 379 3.97 -10.69 21.53
CA LEU A 379 5.21 -11.12 20.89
C LEU A 379 6.12 -11.77 21.94
N ARG A 380 6.72 -12.90 21.56
CA ARG A 380 7.87 -13.48 22.28
C ARG A 380 9.17 -12.91 21.70
N ASN A 381 9.89 -12.10 22.48
CA ASN A 381 11.18 -11.49 22.10
C ASN A 381 11.16 -10.80 20.72
N GLY A 382 10.07 -10.11 20.39
CA GLY A 382 9.91 -9.41 19.10
C GLY A 382 9.78 -10.30 17.85
N GLY A 383 9.68 -11.63 18.02
CA GLY A 383 9.67 -12.61 16.94
C GLY A 383 8.28 -13.00 16.46
N SER A 384 7.70 -14.03 17.10
CA SER A 384 6.45 -14.67 16.65
C SER A 384 5.22 -14.02 17.28
N PRO A 385 4.24 -13.57 16.47
CA PRO A 385 3.02 -12.97 16.99
C PRO A 385 1.99 -14.02 17.43
N ARG A 386 1.23 -13.70 18.47
CA ARG A 386 -0.03 -14.35 18.83
C ARG A 386 -1.13 -13.28 18.93
N TYR A 387 -2.25 -13.56 18.30
CA TYR A 387 -3.36 -12.61 18.18
C TYR A 387 -4.49 -12.95 19.16
N SER A 388 -5.12 -11.93 19.75
CA SER A 388 -6.48 -12.08 20.27
C SER A 388 -7.48 -12.14 19.09
N PRO A 389 -8.71 -12.63 19.30
CA PRO A 389 -9.80 -12.29 18.39
C PRO A 389 -9.94 -10.78 18.23
N VAL A 390 -10.34 -10.33 17.04
CA VAL A 390 -10.65 -8.91 16.77
C VAL A 390 -12.09 -8.62 17.19
N THR A 391 -12.25 -7.62 18.05
CA THR A 391 -13.54 -7.10 18.49
C THR A 391 -13.95 -5.93 17.58
N VAL A 392 -15.19 -5.94 17.09
CA VAL A 392 -15.80 -4.83 16.36
C VAL A 392 -16.88 -4.22 17.24
N ALA A 393 -16.63 -3.05 17.81
CA ALA A 393 -17.53 -2.39 18.75
C ALA A 393 -17.22 -0.90 18.89
N THR A 394 -18.20 -0.13 19.39
CA THR A 394 -18.00 1.28 19.82
C THR A 394 -17.52 1.38 21.27
N ASP A 395 -17.77 0.34 22.08
CA ASP A 395 -17.28 0.16 23.44
C ASP A 395 -17.14 -1.34 23.69
N GLY A 396 -15.93 -1.82 23.97
CA GLY A 396 -15.70 -3.23 24.23
C GLY A 396 -14.37 -3.51 24.92
N GLN A 397 -14.26 -4.71 25.49
CA GLN A 397 -13.08 -5.15 26.25
C GLN A 397 -12.47 -6.40 25.65
N ILE A 398 -11.14 -6.48 25.70
CA ILE A 398 -10.33 -7.67 25.42
C ILE A 398 -9.62 -8.07 26.70
N ASP A 399 -9.77 -9.34 27.06
CA ASP A 399 -9.02 -10.01 28.12
C ASP A 399 -8.02 -10.97 27.46
N PHE A 400 -6.73 -10.69 27.57
CA PHE A 400 -5.68 -11.41 26.86
C PHE A 400 -4.64 -11.98 27.81
N GLN A 401 -4.78 -13.28 28.08
CA GLN A 401 -3.82 -14.04 28.88
C GLN A 401 -2.51 -14.18 28.11
N LEU A 402 -1.41 -13.64 28.64
CA LEU A 402 -0.09 -13.82 28.06
C LEU A 402 0.47 -15.20 28.37
N GLN A 403 1.26 -15.73 27.44
CA GLN A 403 2.08 -16.92 27.63
C GLN A 403 3.46 -16.54 28.18
N SER A 404 4.13 -17.48 28.83
CA SER A 404 5.49 -17.25 29.32
C SER A 404 6.43 -16.85 28.17
N GLY A 405 7.19 -15.78 28.38
CA GLY A 405 8.12 -15.20 27.42
C GLY A 405 7.51 -14.19 26.45
N GLU A 406 6.19 -13.96 26.49
CA GLU A 406 5.56 -12.84 25.78
C GLU A 406 5.78 -11.54 26.56
N ASN A 407 6.80 -10.79 26.15
CA ASN A 407 7.29 -9.59 26.84
C ASN A 407 6.94 -8.28 26.11
N GLU A 408 6.32 -8.35 24.93
CA GLU A 408 5.74 -7.20 24.26
C GLU A 408 4.30 -7.50 23.90
N VAL A 409 3.42 -6.51 24.09
CA VAL A 409 2.04 -6.60 23.65
C VAL A 409 1.62 -5.31 22.97
N TYR A 410 0.87 -5.42 21.88
CA TYR A 410 0.35 -4.29 21.12
C TYR A 410 -1.17 -4.30 21.17
N LEU A 411 -1.77 -3.13 21.42
CA LEU A 411 -3.17 -2.88 21.07
C LEU A 411 -3.19 -2.27 19.67
N VAL A 412 -3.95 -2.86 18.75
CA VAL A 412 -4.16 -2.30 17.41
C VAL A 412 -5.61 -1.89 17.29
N VAL A 413 -5.85 -0.65 16.87
CA VAL A 413 -7.19 -0.06 16.75
C VAL A 413 -7.35 0.54 15.36
N THR A 414 -8.41 0.13 14.66
CA THR A 414 -8.75 0.53 13.28
C THR A 414 -10.06 1.29 13.28
N GLY A 415 -10.14 2.41 12.54
CA GLY A 415 -11.40 3.12 12.31
C GLY A 415 -12.27 2.35 11.32
N THR A 416 -13.53 2.06 11.64
CA THR A 416 -14.39 1.21 10.80
C THR A 416 -15.73 1.87 10.48
N PRO A 417 -15.94 2.35 9.24
CA PRO A 417 -17.20 2.95 8.83
C PRO A 417 -18.35 1.95 8.69
N ASN A 418 -19.57 2.49 8.63
CA ASN A 418 -20.80 1.74 8.32
C ASN A 418 -20.95 1.40 6.82
N SER A 419 -20.13 1.99 5.97
CA SER A 419 -20.03 1.72 4.54
C SER A 419 -18.66 2.14 4.03
N VAL A 420 -18.20 1.55 2.92
CA VAL A 420 -16.92 1.93 2.32
C VAL A 420 -16.98 3.40 1.86
N PRO A 421 -16.03 4.27 2.29
CA PRO A 421 -16.05 5.69 1.94
C PRO A 421 -15.63 5.91 0.48
N ARG A 422 -16.06 7.03 -0.10
CA ARG A 422 -15.81 7.38 -1.51
C ARG A 422 -15.00 8.66 -1.65
N TYR A 423 -13.78 8.62 -1.12
CA TYR A 423 -12.82 9.71 -1.25
C TYR A 423 -12.22 9.74 -2.67
N ALA A 424 -12.26 10.89 -3.33
CA ALA A 424 -11.51 11.12 -4.56
C ALA A 424 -9.99 11.08 -4.31
N PHE A 425 -9.20 11.05 -5.38
CA PHE A 425 -7.75 10.89 -5.29
C PHE A 425 -7.06 11.95 -4.40
N LEU A 426 -7.50 13.21 -4.48
CA LEU A 426 -6.89 14.32 -3.72
C LEU A 426 -7.69 14.71 -2.47
N ASP A 427 -8.76 14.00 -2.12
CA ASP A 427 -9.41 14.23 -0.83
C ASP A 427 -8.39 13.94 0.28
N GLY A 428 -8.24 14.88 1.21
CA GLY A 428 -7.14 14.86 2.17
C GLY A 428 -7.56 14.57 3.60
N TYR A 429 -6.61 14.74 4.50
CA TYR A 429 -6.79 14.58 5.95
C TYR A 429 -8.01 15.32 6.52
N ASN A 430 -8.26 16.54 6.03
CA ASN A 430 -9.33 17.40 6.52
C ASN A 430 -10.73 16.93 6.09
N ALA A 431 -10.83 16.20 4.98
CA ALA A 431 -12.07 15.65 4.44
C ALA A 431 -12.39 14.25 4.98
N ALA A 432 -11.36 13.52 5.42
CA ALA A 432 -11.51 12.17 5.93
C ALA A 432 -12.07 12.14 7.36
N LYS A 433 -12.98 11.19 7.63
CA LYS A 433 -13.52 10.97 8.97
C LYS A 433 -12.46 10.33 9.86
N ARG A 434 -12.23 10.91 11.03
CA ARG A 434 -11.37 10.38 12.09
C ARG A 434 -12.19 9.70 13.18
N TYR A 435 -11.58 8.70 13.79
CA TYR A 435 -12.18 7.77 14.75
C TYR A 435 -11.47 7.87 16.11
N PRO A 436 -11.58 9.02 16.82
CA PRO A 436 -10.93 9.18 18.12
C PRO A 436 -11.49 8.19 19.15
N TYR A 437 -10.61 7.69 20.02
CA TYR A 437 -10.96 6.74 21.07
C TYR A 437 -10.07 6.91 22.30
N GLU A 438 -10.61 6.44 23.41
CA GLU A 438 -9.89 6.29 24.67
C GLU A 438 -9.86 4.81 25.05
N PHE A 439 -8.91 4.43 25.89
CA PHE A 439 -8.79 3.08 26.38
C PHE A 439 -8.33 3.02 27.83
N ARG A 440 -8.84 2.01 28.53
CA ARG A 440 -8.41 1.62 29.87
C ARG A 440 -7.60 0.35 29.77
N VAL A 441 -6.46 0.29 30.45
CA VAL A 441 -5.60 -0.90 30.47
C VAL A 441 -5.22 -1.30 31.89
N SER A 442 -5.18 -2.61 32.14
CA SER A 442 -4.53 -3.22 33.32
C SER A 442 -3.67 -4.42 32.92
N GLY A 443 -2.67 -4.75 33.74
CA GLY A 443 -1.70 -5.81 33.45
C GLY A 443 -0.62 -5.44 32.43
N ALA A 444 -0.70 -4.25 31.83
CA ALA A 444 0.33 -3.65 30.99
C ALA A 444 0.28 -2.11 31.08
N THR A 445 1.34 -1.45 30.63
CA THR A 445 1.42 0.02 30.55
C THR A 445 1.84 0.43 29.13
N PRO A 446 1.22 1.45 28.51
CA PRO A 446 1.69 1.97 27.23
C PRO A 446 3.16 2.37 27.30
N SER A 447 3.94 1.98 26.30
CA SER A 447 5.37 2.25 26.27
C SER A 447 5.64 3.77 26.33
N GLY A 448 6.56 4.17 27.21
CA GLY A 448 6.82 5.56 27.57
C GLY A 448 6.18 5.99 28.89
N PHE A 449 5.20 5.23 29.41
CA PHE A 449 4.51 5.51 30.67
C PHE A 449 4.82 4.49 31.77
N GLU A 450 5.58 3.44 31.48
CA GLU A 450 6.01 2.46 32.48
C GLU A 450 6.96 3.07 33.52
N PRO A 451 6.94 2.60 34.78
CA PRO A 451 7.86 3.06 35.81
C PRO A 451 9.32 2.95 35.37
N ASN A 452 10.10 4.00 35.60
CA ASN A 452 11.51 4.09 35.23
C ASN A 452 11.78 3.95 33.72
N HIS A 453 10.82 4.30 32.86
CA HIS A 453 11.05 4.31 31.41
C HIS A 453 12.28 5.15 31.06
N VAL A 454 13.23 4.54 30.36
CA VAL A 454 14.35 5.22 29.73
C VAL A 454 14.17 5.10 28.23
N LYS A 455 14.08 6.24 27.55
CA LYS A 455 14.02 6.25 26.08
C LYS A 455 15.27 5.55 25.54
N PRO A 456 15.14 4.50 24.71
CA PRO A 456 16.29 3.82 24.14
C PRO A 456 17.21 4.79 23.40
N ALA A 457 18.51 4.50 23.40
CA ALA A 457 19.46 5.28 22.60
C ALA A 457 19.00 5.31 21.13
N ALA A 458 19.12 6.47 20.49
CA ALA A 458 18.87 6.58 19.06
C ALA A 458 19.94 5.78 18.30
N THR A 459 19.53 4.71 17.62
CA THR A 459 20.40 3.87 16.79
C THR A 459 19.95 3.96 15.33
N GLY A 460 20.88 3.82 14.38
CA GLY A 460 20.54 3.93 12.95
C GLY A 460 20.65 5.35 12.37
N GLY A 461 21.66 6.11 12.81
CA GLY A 461 22.07 7.34 12.12
C GLY A 461 21.35 8.62 12.55
N GLY A 462 20.89 8.70 13.80
CA GLY A 462 20.29 9.91 14.35
C GLY A 462 20.49 10.06 15.85
N ARG A 463 19.87 11.10 16.40
CA ARG A 463 19.87 11.46 17.84
C ARG A 463 18.51 11.97 18.27
N TRP A 464 18.25 11.97 19.57
CA TRP A 464 17.09 12.64 20.15
C TRP A 464 17.38 14.13 20.36
N HIS A 465 16.45 14.99 19.94
CA HIS A 465 16.56 16.42 20.18
C HIS A 465 16.37 16.74 21.67
N SER A 466 17.17 17.66 22.23
CA SER A 466 17.09 18.03 23.65
C SER A 466 15.78 18.72 24.02
N ASN A 467 15.17 19.43 23.07
CA ASN A 467 13.88 20.08 23.23
C ASN A 467 12.79 19.28 22.51
N GLY A 468 12.00 18.52 23.28
CA GLY A 468 10.87 17.70 22.82
C GLY A 468 11.18 16.21 22.59
N GLY A 469 12.46 15.83 22.46
CA GLY A 469 12.86 14.43 22.34
C GLY A 469 12.63 13.77 20.98
N GLY A 470 12.25 14.52 19.95
CA GLY A 470 12.05 14.01 18.59
C GLY A 470 13.32 13.58 17.88
N TRP A 471 13.16 12.88 16.75
CA TRP A 471 14.28 12.32 16.01
C TRP A 471 14.97 13.36 15.12
N VAL A 472 16.30 13.39 15.14
CA VAL A 472 17.12 14.21 14.24
C VAL A 472 18.19 13.34 13.61
N ALA A 473 18.15 13.17 12.28
CA ALA A 473 19.19 12.49 11.54
C ALA A 473 20.55 13.17 11.73
N ASN A 474 21.65 12.40 11.66
CA ASN A 474 23.01 12.93 11.78
C ASN A 474 23.35 13.93 10.66
N THR A 475 22.67 13.84 9.54
CA THR A 475 22.80 14.75 8.39
C THR A 475 21.98 16.04 8.53
N ALA A 476 21.09 16.13 9.51
CA ALA A 476 20.22 17.28 9.73
C ALA A 476 20.75 18.22 10.82
N ASN A 477 20.51 19.52 10.64
CA ASN A 477 20.88 20.57 11.58
C ASN A 477 19.64 21.14 12.27
N VAL A 478 19.57 21.06 13.59
CA VAL A 478 18.43 21.55 14.38
C VAL A 478 18.96 22.39 15.53
N ALA A 479 18.46 23.62 15.65
CA ALA A 479 18.80 24.54 16.72
C ALA A 479 18.21 24.06 18.05
N ALA A 480 18.95 24.25 19.16
CA ALA A 480 18.48 23.88 20.50
C ALA A 480 17.18 24.63 20.92
N SER A 481 16.92 25.80 20.33
CA SER A 481 15.70 26.59 20.55
C SER A 481 14.47 26.03 19.83
N ALA A 482 14.65 25.27 18.75
CA ALA A 482 13.55 24.64 18.04
C ALA A 482 12.95 23.50 18.87
N TYR A 483 11.67 23.21 18.70
CA TYR A 483 11.00 22.08 19.34
C TYR A 483 10.81 20.96 18.32
N VAL A 484 11.26 19.75 18.66
CA VAL A 484 10.96 18.54 17.87
C VAL A 484 10.28 17.55 18.80
N GLY A 485 8.98 17.35 18.60
CA GLY A 485 8.13 16.52 19.44
C GLY A 485 8.53 15.04 19.41
N PRO A 486 8.13 14.25 20.42
CA PRO A 486 8.68 12.93 20.69
C PRO A 486 8.49 11.90 19.57
N LYS A 487 7.55 12.15 18.66
CA LYS A 487 7.20 11.30 17.50
C LYS A 487 7.35 12.03 16.16
N ALA A 488 7.96 13.22 16.16
CA ALA A 488 8.32 13.98 14.97
C ALA A 488 9.76 13.67 14.53
N ALA A 489 10.05 13.91 13.25
CA ALA A 489 11.35 13.60 12.65
C ALA A 489 11.90 14.74 11.79
N VAL A 490 13.19 15.01 11.94
CA VAL A 490 13.98 15.86 11.04
C VAL A 490 15.06 15.00 10.38
N MET A 491 15.01 14.92 9.05
CA MET A 491 15.73 13.96 8.21
C MET A 491 16.43 14.67 7.05
N GLY A 492 17.13 13.90 6.21
CA GLY A 492 17.85 14.44 5.06
C GLY A 492 18.89 15.50 5.47
N ARG A 493 19.06 16.53 4.64
CA ARG A 493 19.91 17.70 4.93
C ARG A 493 19.09 18.90 5.44
N ALA A 494 17.98 18.63 6.13
CA ALA A 494 17.10 19.67 6.63
C ALA A 494 17.78 20.58 7.66
N SER A 495 17.35 21.85 7.69
CA SER A 495 17.72 22.83 8.71
C SER A 495 16.49 23.35 9.45
N VAL A 496 16.43 23.14 10.77
CA VAL A 496 15.34 23.65 11.62
C VAL A 496 15.92 24.67 12.61
N GLN A 497 15.42 25.90 12.58
CA GLN A 497 16.02 27.06 13.23
C GLN A 497 14.99 27.88 14.03
N GLY A 498 15.48 28.82 14.85
CA GLY A 498 14.61 29.73 15.61
C GLY A 498 13.71 29.00 16.60
N ASN A 499 12.43 29.38 16.63
CA ASN A 499 11.39 28.80 17.50
C ASN A 499 10.47 27.84 16.74
N ALA A 500 10.91 27.32 15.59
CA ALA A 500 10.11 26.39 14.80
C ALA A 500 9.72 25.16 15.62
N ARG A 501 8.52 24.63 15.37
CA ARG A 501 7.95 23.50 16.11
C ARG A 501 7.58 22.38 15.15
N ILE A 502 8.18 21.21 15.31
CA ILE A 502 7.81 20.00 14.60
C ILE A 502 7.07 19.10 15.59
N GLU A 503 5.80 18.81 15.35
CA GLU A 503 4.88 18.18 16.31
C GLU A 503 4.13 17.00 15.68
N GLY A 504 3.42 16.21 16.51
CA GLY A 504 2.67 15.04 16.02
C GLY A 504 3.59 14.03 15.33
N LEU A 505 3.27 13.68 14.08
CA LEU A 505 4.05 12.84 13.16
C LEU A 505 4.71 13.67 12.06
N GLY A 506 4.87 14.99 12.28
CA GLY A 506 5.47 15.91 11.32
C GLY A 506 6.87 15.46 10.93
N TRP A 507 7.13 15.46 9.62
CA TRP A 507 8.38 14.99 9.04
C TRP A 507 9.01 16.07 8.17
N VAL A 508 10.22 16.51 8.52
CA VAL A 508 11.01 17.44 7.70
C VAL A 508 12.10 16.66 6.98
N ASN A 509 11.90 16.41 5.69
CA ASN A 509 12.75 15.58 4.84
C ASN A 509 13.67 16.39 3.92
N GLY A 510 14.08 17.58 4.36
CA GLY A 510 14.80 18.53 3.51
C GLY A 510 14.39 19.97 3.77
N GLY A 511 15.04 20.89 3.08
CA GLY A 511 14.71 22.33 3.15
C GLY A 511 15.02 22.99 4.50
N THR A 512 14.44 24.17 4.71
CA THR A 512 14.60 24.98 5.94
C THR A 512 13.26 25.27 6.59
N VAL A 513 13.18 25.13 7.92
CA VAL A 513 12.03 25.53 8.74
C VAL A 513 12.51 26.42 9.88
N GLY A 514 12.17 27.71 9.83
CA GLY A 514 12.62 28.72 10.79
C GLY A 514 11.49 29.59 11.34
N GLY A 515 11.86 30.65 12.07
CA GLY A 515 10.89 31.57 12.68
C GLY A 515 10.05 30.89 13.76
N ASN A 516 8.73 31.02 13.67
CA ASN A 516 7.75 30.33 14.52
C ASN A 516 6.90 29.34 13.70
N ALA A 517 7.41 28.86 12.56
CA ALA A 517 6.69 27.92 11.71
C ALA A 517 6.37 26.62 12.46
N VAL A 518 5.19 26.05 12.20
CA VAL A 518 4.73 24.81 12.82
C VAL A 518 4.49 23.76 11.75
N VAL A 519 5.15 22.61 11.88
CA VAL A 519 4.92 21.41 11.07
C VAL A 519 4.32 20.35 11.98
N ARG A 520 3.11 19.85 11.71
CA ARG A 520 2.40 18.96 12.62
C ARG A 520 1.58 17.89 11.92
N ASP A 521 0.90 17.05 12.70
CA ASP A 521 0.05 15.95 12.21
C ASP A 521 0.85 14.97 11.34
N ASN A 522 0.41 14.65 10.11
CA ASN A 522 1.13 13.82 9.14
C ASN A 522 1.88 14.64 8.06
N ALA A 523 2.07 15.94 8.27
CA ALA A 523 2.68 16.82 7.26
C ALA A 523 4.10 16.37 6.88
N LEU A 524 4.44 16.55 5.60
CA LEU A 524 5.77 16.31 5.06
C LEU A 524 6.35 17.57 4.43
N VAL A 525 7.47 18.03 4.96
CA VAL A 525 8.28 19.07 4.33
C VAL A 525 9.37 18.38 3.52
N GLN A 526 9.55 18.76 2.26
CA GLN A 526 10.54 18.19 1.34
C GLN A 526 11.65 19.19 1.01
N ASP A 527 12.68 18.71 0.30
CA ASP A 527 13.69 19.57 -0.30
C ASP A 527 13.03 20.65 -1.19
N GLY A 528 13.61 21.85 -1.18
CA GLY A 528 13.05 23.05 -1.81
C GLY A 528 12.18 23.92 -0.89
N ALA A 529 11.71 23.38 0.24
CA ALA A 529 10.94 24.17 1.20
C ALA A 529 11.80 25.21 1.94
N ASN A 530 11.24 26.41 2.14
CA ASN A 530 11.80 27.45 3.01
C ASN A 530 10.68 28.08 3.84
N LEU A 531 10.38 27.46 4.97
CA LEU A 531 9.29 27.85 5.86
C LEU A 531 9.80 28.83 6.92
N SER A 532 9.06 29.92 7.12
CA SER A 532 9.41 30.97 8.09
C SER A 532 8.16 31.63 8.69
N GLY A 533 8.33 32.71 9.44
CA GLY A 533 7.22 33.47 10.00
C GLY A 533 6.33 32.60 10.90
N ASN A 534 5.02 32.62 10.67
CA ASN A 534 4.02 31.90 11.47
C ASN A 534 3.22 30.88 10.64
N VAL A 535 3.81 30.36 9.55
CA VAL A 535 3.13 29.35 8.72
C VAL A 535 2.86 28.06 9.49
N VAL A 536 1.71 27.45 9.26
CA VAL A 536 1.33 26.14 9.81
C VAL A 536 1.13 25.16 8.67
N VAL A 537 1.92 24.09 8.66
CA VAL A 537 1.76 22.93 7.76
C VAL A 537 1.32 21.75 8.62
N GLY A 538 0.14 21.20 8.35
CA GLY A 538 -0.52 20.16 9.14
C GLY A 538 -1.32 19.19 8.30
N GLY A 539 -2.21 18.43 8.95
CA GLY A 539 -2.96 17.34 8.34
C GLY A 539 -2.06 16.39 7.56
N ASP A 540 -2.30 16.23 6.25
CA ASP A 540 -1.46 15.44 5.35
C ASP A 540 -0.78 16.28 4.25
N ALA A 541 -0.67 17.60 4.48
CA ALA A 541 -0.05 18.52 3.53
C ALA A 541 1.41 18.16 3.24
N GLU A 542 1.84 18.42 1.99
CA GLU A 542 3.24 18.29 1.57
C GLU A 542 3.74 19.60 1.00
N PHE A 543 4.90 20.05 1.48
CA PHE A 543 5.45 21.35 1.16
C PHE A 543 6.87 21.21 0.63
N ALA A 544 7.11 21.75 -0.57
CA ALA A 544 8.41 21.82 -1.23
C ALA A 544 8.74 23.25 -1.72
N ILE A 545 8.03 24.26 -1.18
CA ILE A 545 8.13 25.66 -1.60
C ILE A 545 8.44 26.60 -0.42
N ALA A 546 8.83 27.83 -0.73
CA ALA A 546 8.97 28.88 0.28
C ALA A 546 7.60 29.36 0.78
N CYS A 547 7.45 29.53 2.10
CA CYS A 547 6.23 30.11 2.68
C CYS A 547 6.45 30.70 4.07
N SER A 548 5.79 31.82 4.39
CA SER A 548 5.99 32.54 5.67
C SER A 548 4.73 32.74 6.51
N SER A 549 3.55 32.45 5.95
CA SER A 549 2.26 32.67 6.62
C SER A 549 1.18 31.77 6.03
N GLY A 550 0.07 31.62 6.75
CA GLY A 550 -1.07 30.81 6.34
C GLY A 550 -1.07 29.43 7.01
N THR A 551 -2.17 28.71 6.82
CA THR A 551 -2.36 27.37 7.34
C THR A 551 -2.73 26.43 6.20
N TYR A 552 -2.06 25.27 6.16
CA TYR A 552 -2.18 24.27 5.10
C TYR A 552 -2.33 22.89 5.74
N LEU A 553 -3.49 22.27 5.59
CA LEU A 553 -3.89 21.03 6.27
C LEU A 553 -4.14 19.86 5.31
N ALA A 554 -4.08 20.11 4.00
CA ALA A 554 -4.32 19.11 2.97
C ALA A 554 -3.22 19.13 1.92
N PHE A 555 -2.94 17.98 1.31
CA PHE A 555 -2.10 17.94 0.13
C PHE A 555 -2.83 18.58 -1.06
N ASN A 556 -2.33 19.72 -1.52
CA ASN A 556 -2.81 20.39 -2.72
C ASN A 556 -1.61 20.91 -3.53
N PRO A 557 -1.21 20.24 -4.62
CA PRO A 557 -0.05 20.63 -5.40
C PRO A 557 -0.22 21.98 -6.11
N ASP A 558 -1.46 22.42 -6.33
CA ASP A 558 -1.78 23.67 -7.02
C ASP A 558 -1.84 24.87 -6.05
N ARG A 559 -1.95 24.59 -4.74
CA ARG A 559 -1.99 25.65 -3.72
C ARG A 559 -0.58 26.10 -3.38
N GLY A 560 -0.18 27.24 -3.94
CA GLY A 560 1.03 27.95 -3.53
C GLY A 560 0.93 28.59 -2.13
N CYS A 561 1.99 29.31 -1.74
CA CYS A 561 1.96 30.10 -0.50
C CYS A 561 1.06 31.33 -0.65
N ASP A 562 -0.21 31.18 -0.30
CA ASP A 562 -1.26 32.20 -0.41
C ASP A 562 -1.55 32.95 0.92
N GLY A 563 -0.95 32.53 2.05
CA GLY A 563 -1.17 33.16 3.35
C GLY A 563 -2.58 32.96 3.94
N ARG A 564 -3.43 32.14 3.33
CA ARG A 564 -4.84 32.00 3.72
C ARG A 564 -5.03 31.06 4.92
N ALA A 565 -6.25 31.10 5.47
CA ALA A 565 -6.69 30.15 6.50
C ALA A 565 -6.63 28.70 6.00
N GLY A 566 -6.62 27.77 6.95
CA GLY A 566 -6.59 26.33 6.68
C GLY A 566 -7.89 25.82 6.10
N GLU A 567 -7.80 24.67 5.44
CA GLU A 567 -8.95 23.91 4.98
C GLU A 567 -9.88 23.57 6.15
N THR A 568 -11.19 23.58 5.89
CA THR A 568 -12.18 23.15 6.88
C THR A 568 -11.99 21.67 7.19
N ASP A 569 -11.96 21.33 8.48
CA ASP A 569 -11.84 19.97 8.98
C ASP A 569 -13.21 19.43 9.35
N VAL A 570 -13.62 18.30 8.76
CA VAL A 570 -14.96 17.70 8.99
C VAL A 570 -15.12 17.08 10.38
N ASN A 571 -14.03 17.00 11.14
CA ASN A 571 -14.00 16.32 12.42
C ASN A 571 -14.23 17.32 13.57
N PRO A 572 -15.33 17.19 14.32
CA PRO A 572 -15.62 18.09 15.43
C PRO A 572 -14.64 17.89 16.59
N ALA A 573 -14.48 18.93 17.41
CA ALA A 573 -13.80 18.80 18.69
C ALA A 573 -14.60 17.91 19.66
N HIS A 574 -13.90 17.23 20.57
CA HIS A 574 -14.50 16.41 21.61
C HIS A 574 -13.70 16.53 22.91
N GLY A 575 -14.34 16.23 24.04
CA GLY A 575 -13.71 16.17 25.35
C GLY A 575 -13.07 14.80 25.63
N THR A 576 -12.74 14.56 26.89
CA THR A 576 -12.38 13.24 27.39
C THR A 576 -13.54 12.61 28.14
N PHE A 577 -13.66 11.29 28.11
CA PHE A 577 -14.57 10.55 28.97
C PHE A 577 -14.13 10.63 30.43
N PRO A 578 -15.06 10.63 31.39
CA PRO A 578 -14.74 10.36 32.78
C PRO A 578 -14.04 9.00 32.93
N THR A 579 -13.02 8.91 33.79
CA THR A 579 -12.31 7.65 34.06
C THR A 579 -13.24 6.49 34.45
N SER A 580 -14.34 6.78 35.17
CA SER A 580 -15.35 5.78 35.56
C SER A 580 -16.05 5.13 34.37
N ASP A 581 -16.19 5.83 33.25
CA ASP A 581 -16.92 5.34 32.08
C ASP A 581 -16.16 4.23 31.35
N LEU A 582 -14.83 4.23 31.48
CA LEU A 582 -13.94 3.20 30.93
C LEU A 582 -13.52 2.16 31.97
N ALA A 583 -14.20 2.04 33.11
CA ALA A 583 -13.91 0.99 34.08
C ALA A 583 -13.85 -0.39 33.42
N LEU A 584 -12.84 -1.18 33.76
CA LEU A 584 -12.70 -2.55 33.24
C LEU A 584 -13.82 -3.42 33.79
N ARG A 585 -14.31 -4.34 32.96
CA ARG A 585 -15.36 -5.32 33.24
C ARG A 585 -14.80 -6.66 33.68
#